data_AF-A0A2V9NQU1-F1
#
_entry.id   AF-A0A2V9NQU1-F1
#
_cell.length_a   1.000
_cell.length_b   1.000
_cell.length_c   1.000
_cell.angle_alpha   90.00
_cell.angle_beta   90.00
_cell.angle_gamma   90.00
#
_symmetry.space_group_name_H-M   'P 1'
#
loop_
_entity.id
_entity.type
_entity.pdbx_description
1 polymer ?
#
loop_
_entity_poly.entity_id
_entity_poly.type
_entity_poly.pdbx_seq_one_letter_code
_entity_poly.pdbx_strand_id
1 'polypeptide(L)'
;MKSGKLIWDFKTEASKADPFKVLNADGSLIPESLYAPVLNDFEDMYIAFFKFVSIGAIMSSPVVDKGVVYFGSMDGNLYALR
;
A
#
# COMPACT_ATOMS: atom_id res chain seq x y z
N MET A 1 -10.36 1.04 -27.75
CA MET A 1 -9.87 0.91 -26.36
C MET A 1 -9.92 2.29 -25.71
N LYS A 2 -10.38 2.40 -24.46
CA LYS A 2 -10.30 3.68 -23.71
C LYS A 2 -8.82 4.00 -23.44
N SER A 3 -8.48 5.28 -23.35
CA SER A 3 -7.12 5.84 -23.44
C SER A 3 -6.12 5.47 -22.32
N GLY A 4 -6.44 4.54 -21.41
CA GLY A 4 -5.60 4.21 -20.24
C GLY A 4 -5.39 5.38 -19.27
N LYS A 5 -6.08 6.51 -19.48
CA LYS A 5 -5.94 7.72 -18.68
C LYS A 5 -6.46 7.49 -17.25
N LEU A 6 -5.63 7.78 -16.26
CA LEU A 6 -6.02 7.83 -14.85
C LEU A 6 -7.13 8.87 -14.64
N ILE A 7 -8.18 8.49 -13.90
CA ILE A 7 -9.35 9.35 -13.63
C ILE A 7 -9.34 9.82 -12.18
N TRP A 8 -8.98 8.93 -11.26
CA TRP A 8 -8.83 9.20 -9.83
C TRP A 8 -7.88 8.17 -9.22
N ASP A 9 -7.30 8.52 -8.07
CA ASP A 9 -6.52 7.65 -7.21
C ASP A 9 -7.05 7.67 -5.78
N PHE A 10 -6.64 6.69 -4.99
CA PHE A 10 -6.99 6.58 -3.58
C PHE A 10 -5.75 6.17 -2.79
N LYS A 11 -5.55 6.79 -1.63
CA LYS A 11 -4.52 6.42 -0.66
C LYS A 11 -5.16 6.24 0.71
N THR A 12 -4.80 5.17 1.40
CA THR A 12 -5.18 4.95 2.80
C THR A 12 -4.55 6.03 3.69
N GLU A 13 -5.11 6.25 4.88
CA GLU A 13 -4.53 7.21 5.83
C GLU A 13 -3.11 6.80 6.27
N ALA A 14 -2.87 5.49 6.43
CA ALA A 14 -1.55 4.95 6.72
C ALA A 14 -0.55 5.21 5.58
N SER A 15 -0.98 5.04 4.32
CA SER A 15 -0.16 5.36 3.14
C SER A 15 0.15 6.85 3.04
N LYS A 16 -0.78 7.73 3.45
CA LYS A 16 -0.52 9.18 3.50
C LYS A 16 0.48 9.54 4.61
N ALA A 17 0.45 8.84 5.74
CA ALA A 17 1.36 9.08 6.85
C ALA A 17 2.81 8.69 6.49
N ASP A 18 2.98 7.55 5.80
CA ASP A 18 4.26 7.00 5.35
C ASP A 18 5.41 7.26 6.33
N PRO A 19 5.36 6.64 7.53
CA PRO A 19 6.25 6.98 8.63
C PRO A 19 7.71 6.63 8.33
N PHE A 20 7.96 5.66 7.44
CA PHE A 20 9.29 5.21 7.07
C PHE A 20 9.79 5.78 5.73
N LYS A 21 9.01 6.65 5.07
CA LYS A 21 9.36 7.22 3.76
C LYS A 21 9.66 6.12 2.74
N VAL A 22 8.77 5.14 2.67
CA VAL A 22 8.86 3.99 1.75
C VAL A 22 8.11 4.23 0.45
N LEU A 23 7.42 5.37 0.29
CA LEU A 23 6.67 5.73 -0.89
C LEU A 23 7.23 6.97 -1.60
N ASN A 24 7.23 6.93 -2.93
CA ASN A 24 7.38 8.11 -3.77
C ASN A 24 6.13 9.00 -3.70
N ALA A 25 6.23 10.23 -4.20
CA ALA A 25 5.10 11.17 -4.26
C ALA A 25 3.88 10.58 -5.02
N ASP A 26 4.13 9.79 -6.06
CA ASP A 26 3.09 9.12 -6.85
C ASP A 26 2.51 7.86 -6.17
N GLY A 27 3.02 7.48 -4.99
CA GLY A 27 2.58 6.31 -4.23
C GLY A 27 3.26 4.99 -4.63
N SER A 28 4.20 5.00 -5.58
CA SER A 28 5.01 3.81 -5.86
C SER A 28 6.00 3.52 -4.73
N LEU A 29 6.36 2.25 -4.52
CA LEU A 29 7.32 1.85 -3.50
C LEU A 29 8.74 2.32 -3.85
N ILE A 30 9.51 2.71 -2.84
CA ILE A 30 10.96 2.96 -2.93
C ILE A 30 11.67 1.68 -2.45
N PRO A 31 12.22 0.84 -3.36
CA PRO A 31 12.77 -0.47 -3.00
C PRO A 31 13.88 -0.40 -1.96
N GLU A 32 14.73 0.62 -2.02
CA GLU A 32 15.85 0.82 -1.09
C GLU A 32 15.34 1.16 0.31
N SER A 33 14.29 1.98 0.42
CA SER A 33 13.67 2.30 1.70
C SER A 33 12.93 1.10 2.29
N LEU A 34 12.37 0.26 1.43
CA LEU A 34 11.55 -0.88 1.84
C LEU A 34 12.39 -2.10 2.24
N TYR A 35 13.36 -2.49 1.40
CA TYR A 35 14.08 -3.78 1.47
C TYR A 35 15.58 -3.66 1.75
N ALA A 36 16.15 -2.47 1.94
CA ALA A 36 17.57 -2.38 2.29
C ALA A 36 17.86 -3.23 3.55
N PRO A 37 18.91 -4.07 3.52
CA PRO A 37 19.31 -4.86 4.68
C PRO A 37 19.63 -3.94 5.85
N VAL A 38 19.01 -4.19 7.01
CA VAL A 38 19.28 -3.46 8.24
C VAL A 38 20.19 -4.30 9.12
N LEU A 39 19.88 -5.58 9.26
CA LEU A 39 20.61 -6.54 10.09
C LEU A 39 21.40 -7.55 9.26
N ASN A 40 21.11 -7.65 7.96
CA ASN A 40 21.75 -8.56 7.02
C ASN A 40 21.51 -10.04 7.37
N ASP A 41 20.30 -10.34 7.83
CA ASP A 41 19.82 -11.67 8.21
C ASP A 41 18.31 -11.84 7.93
N PHE A 42 17.69 -12.89 8.49
CA PHE A 42 16.28 -13.19 8.26
C PHE A 42 15.33 -12.16 8.89
N GLU A 43 15.78 -11.35 9.85
CA GLU A 43 14.96 -10.34 10.50
C GLU A 43 14.59 -9.19 9.55
N ASP A 44 15.40 -8.97 8.51
CA ASP A 44 15.12 -7.98 7.46
C ASP A 44 13.77 -8.28 6.74
N MET A 45 13.36 -9.55 6.66
CA MET A 45 12.04 -9.92 6.15
C MET A 45 10.91 -9.40 7.05
N TYR A 46 11.08 -9.53 8.37
CA TYR A 46 10.11 -9.02 9.34
C TYR A 46 10.04 -7.49 9.31
N ILE A 47 11.19 -6.82 9.15
CA ILE A 47 11.26 -5.37 9.00
C ILE A 47 10.52 -4.91 7.74
N ALA A 48 10.72 -5.58 6.60
CA ALA A 48 9.99 -5.27 5.37
C ALA A 48 8.48 -5.49 5.53
N PHE A 49 8.07 -6.60 6.15
CA PHE A 49 6.66 -6.85 6.46
C PHE A 49 6.05 -5.77 7.35
N PHE A 50 6.76 -5.36 8.40
CA PHE A 50 6.31 -4.30 9.30
C PHE A 50 6.14 -2.97 8.57
N LYS A 51 7.04 -2.62 7.64
CA LYS A 51 6.90 -1.44 6.79
C LYS A 51 5.63 -1.51 5.94
N PHE A 52 5.30 -2.65 5.33
CA PHE A 52 4.05 -2.82 4.58
C PHE A 52 2.80 -2.62 5.43
N VAL A 53 2.80 -3.14 6.66
CA VAL A 53 1.71 -2.92 7.61
C VAL A 53 1.60 -1.44 7.95
N SER A 54 2.72 -0.77 8.20
CA SER A 54 2.75 0.64 8.61
C SER A 54 2.20 1.64 7.58
N ILE A 55 2.23 1.29 6.29
CA ILE A 55 1.68 2.12 5.21
C ILE A 55 0.28 1.66 4.78
N GLY A 56 -0.31 0.68 5.47
CA GLY A 56 -1.61 0.13 5.09
C GLY A 56 -1.60 -0.40 3.66
N ALA A 57 -0.63 -1.26 3.33
CA ALA A 57 -0.55 -1.85 2.00
C ALA A 57 -1.85 -2.62 1.66
N ILE A 58 -2.32 -2.47 0.42
CA ILE A 58 -3.50 -3.18 -0.08
C ILE A 58 -3.03 -4.49 -0.73
N MET A 59 -3.04 -5.56 0.05
CA MET A 59 -2.60 -6.90 -0.39
C MET A 59 -3.76 -7.83 -0.77
N SER A 60 -5.01 -7.37 -0.60
CA SER A 60 -6.20 -8.13 -1.00
C SER A 60 -6.58 -7.86 -2.45
N SER A 61 -7.17 -8.85 -3.12
CA SER A 61 -7.94 -8.57 -4.35
C SER A 61 -9.19 -7.75 -4.03
N PRO A 62 -9.56 -6.76 -4.87
CA PRO A 62 -10.79 -6.02 -4.68
C PRO A 62 -12.02 -6.84 -5.09
N VAL A 63 -13.18 -6.53 -4.49
CA VAL A 63 -14.50 -7.05 -4.87
C VAL A 63 -15.39 -5.87 -5.25
N VAL A 64 -16.13 -6.01 -6.36
CA VAL A 64 -17.09 -4.99 -6.79
C VAL A 64 -18.51 -5.53 -6.59
N ASP A 65 -19.31 -4.82 -5.79
CA ASP A 65 -20.74 -5.10 -5.63
C ASP A 65 -21.55 -3.81 -5.68
N LYS A 66 -22.66 -3.79 -6.43
CA LYS A 66 -23.59 -2.65 -6.54
C LYS A 66 -22.92 -1.28 -6.78
N GLY A 67 -21.84 -1.26 -7.56
CA GLY A 67 -21.10 -0.04 -7.88
C GLY A 67 -20.17 0.46 -6.77
N VAL A 68 -19.88 -0.36 -5.77
CA VAL A 68 -18.91 -0.08 -4.70
C VAL A 68 -17.74 -1.05 -4.83
N VAL A 69 -16.52 -0.53 -4.70
CA VAL A 69 -15.28 -1.32 -4.69
C VAL A 69 -14.84 -1.54 -3.24
N TYR A 70 -14.74 -2.79 -2.84
CA TYR A 70 -14.32 -3.22 -1.51
C TYR A 70 -12.92 -3.83 -1.54
N PHE A 71 -12.07 -3.47 -0.58
CA PHE A 71 -10.74 -4.07 -0.42
C PHE A 71 -10.22 -3.89 1.00
N GLY A 72 -9.48 -4.89 1.48
CA GLY A 72 -8.81 -4.84 2.77
C GLY A 72 -7.45 -4.16 2.67
N SER A 73 -7.09 -3.44 3.73
CA SER A 73 -5.78 -2.83 3.91
C SER A 73 -5.07 -3.43 5.11
N MET A 74 -3.73 -3.48 5.07
CA MET A 74 -2.93 -3.89 6.23
C MET A 74 -2.98 -2.90 7.39
N ASP A 75 -3.61 -1.72 7.25
CA ASP A 75 -3.90 -0.81 8.36
C ASP A 75 -5.08 -1.27 9.24
N GLY A 76 -5.66 -2.44 8.93
CA GLY A 76 -6.74 -3.07 9.69
C GLY A 76 -8.14 -2.65 9.25
N ASN A 77 -8.26 -1.81 8.21
CA ASN A 77 -9.57 -1.37 7.71
C ASN A 77 -10.01 -2.12 6.45
N LEU A 78 -11.33 -2.29 6.32
CA LEU A 78 -12.00 -2.61 5.06
C LEU A 78 -12.52 -1.31 4.45
N TYR A 79 -12.06 -0.99 3.24
CA TYR A 79 -12.48 0.20 2.52
C TYR A 79 -13.63 -0.11 1.56
N ALA A 80 -14.48 0.89 1.32
CA ALA A 80 -15.61 0.83 0.39
C ALA A 80 -15.67 2.15 -0.41
N LEU A 81 -15.25 2.11 -1.68
CA LEU A 81 -15.20 3.29 -2.55
C LEU A 81 -16.35 3.30 -3.55
N ARG A 82 -16.98 4.47 -3.76
CA ARG A 82 -18.10 4.69 -4.68
C ARG A 82 -17.81 5.81 -5.67
#